data_AF-A0A2N7NB73-F1
#
_entry.id   AF-A0A2N7NB73-F1
#
_cell.length_a   1.000
_cell.length_b   1.000
_cell.length_c   1.000
_cell.angle_alpha   90.00
_cell.angle_beta   90.00
_cell.angle_gamma   90.00
#
_symmetry.space_group_name_H-M   'P 1'
#
loop_
_entity.id
_entity.type
_entity.pdbx_description
1 polymer ?
#
loop_
_entity_poly.entity_id
_entity_poly.type
_entity_poly.pdbx_seq_one_letter_code
_entity_poly.pdbx_strand_id
1 'polypeptide(L)' 'MEELLIGTARVLGSLIRWLMFELILNSVVYRIGYAGLYILTLGKRPHRPVSSEMKGRVLLFGIVLCLLVFALLI' A
#
# COMPACT_ATOMS: atom_id res chain seq x y z
N MET A 1 -25.78 26.93 -12.37
CA MET A 1 -24.56 26.47 -13.06
C MET A 1 -23.36 26.44 -12.11
N GLU A 2 -23.12 27.49 -11.32
CA GLU A 2 -22.00 27.54 -10.34
C GLU A 2 -22.10 26.49 -9.22
N GLU A 3 -23.29 26.23 -8.67
CA GLU A 3 -23.46 25.21 -7.61
C GLU A 3 -23.14 23.78 -8.08
N LEU A 4 -23.46 23.46 -9.34
CA LEU A 4 -23.11 22.19 -9.98
C LEU A 4 -21.59 22.05 -10.16
N LEU A 5 -20.90 23.14 -10.51
CA LEU A 5 -19.44 23.19 -10.61
C LEU A 5 -18.77 22.99 -9.24
N ILE A 6 -19.29 23.61 -8.19
CA ILE A 6 -18.77 23.47 -6.82
C ILE A 6 -18.96 22.05 -6.30
N GLY A 7 -20.14 21.46 -6.54
CA GLY A 7 -20.42 20.06 -6.18
C GLY A 7 -19.48 19.08 -6.90
N THR A 8 -19.28 19.28 -8.20
CA THR A 8 -18.41 18.42 -9.03
C THR A 8 -16.95 18.52 -8.58
N ALA A 9 -16.46 19.73 -8.29
CA ALA A 9 -15.10 19.96 -7.80
C ALA A 9 -14.85 19.27 -6.44
N ARG A 10 -15.84 19.24 -5.55
CA ARG A 10 -15.73 18.57 -4.25
C ARG A 10 -15.64 17.05 -4.39
N VAL A 11 -16.41 16.47 -5.31
CA VAL A 11 -16.35 15.03 -5.62
C VAL A 11 -15.01 14.66 -6.25
N LEU A 12 -14.55 15.44 -7.24
CA LEU A 12 -13.24 15.25 -7.87
C LEU A 12 -12.09 15.35 -6.86
N GLY A 13 -12.13 16.35 -5.97
CA GLY A 13 -11.12 16.50 -4.91
C GLY A 13 -11.11 15.30 -3.95
N SER A 14 -12.29 14.76 -3.61
CA SER A 14 -12.40 13.55 -2.78
C SER A 14 -11.85 12.32 -3.49
N LEU A 15 -12.11 12.18 -4.79
CA LEU A 15 -11.60 11.09 -5.62
C LEU A 15 -10.07 11.12 -5.73
N ILE A 16 -9.49 12.30 -5.98
CA ILE A 16 -8.03 12.49 -6.02
C ILE A 16 -7.41 12.12 -4.68
N ARG A 17 -8.02 12.59 -3.59
CA ARG A 17 -7.54 12.30 -2.23
C ARG A 17 -7.57 10.80 -1.95
N TRP A 18 -8.65 10.12 -2.31
CA TRP A 18 -8.79 8.68 -2.19
C TRP A 18 -7.71 7.94 -3.00
N LEU A 19 -7.50 8.33 -4.26
CA LEU A 19 -6.46 7.75 -5.13
C LEU A 19 -5.05 7.94 -4.55
N MET A 20 -4.75 9.13 -4.02
CA MET A 20 -3.49 9.40 -3.35
C MET A 20 -3.29 8.51 -2.12
N PHE A 21 -4.32 8.36 -1.30
CA PHE A 21 -4.26 7.47 -0.14
C PHE A 21 -3.99 6.02 -0.55
N GLU A 22 -4.68 5.53 -1.58
CA GLU A 22 -4.49 4.16 -2.08
C GLU A 22 -3.06 3.93 -2.60
N LEU A 23 -2.50 4.88 -3.36
CA LEU A 23 -1.13 4.81 -3.86
C LEU A 23 -0.09 4.82 -2.73
N ILE A 24 -0.30 5.66 -1.71
CA ILE A 24 0.57 5.74 -0.54
C ILE A 24 0.47 4.44 0.27
N LEU A 25 -0.74 3.96 0.54
CA LEU A 25 -0.97 2.70 1.26
C LEU A 25 -0.29 1.52 0.55
N ASN A 26 -0.51 1.36 -0.76
CA ASN A 26 0.13 0.30 -1.53
C ASN A 26 1.66 0.39 -1.46
N SER A 27 2.21 1.60 -1.54
CA SER A 27 3.66 1.81 -1.46
C SER A 27 4.23 1.48 -0.08
N VAL A 28 3.54 1.88 0.98
CA VAL A 28 3.94 1.64 2.38
C VAL A 28 3.85 0.14 2.69
N VAL A 29 2.72 -0.49 2.37
CA VAL A 29 2.48 -1.92 2.57
C VAL A 29 3.51 -2.76 1.82
N TYR A 30 3.80 -2.40 0.56
CA TYR A 30 4.83 -3.07 -0.22
C TYR A 30 6.22 -2.96 0.45
N ARG A 31 6.60 -1.79 0.97
CA ARG A 31 7.86 -1.59 1.69
C ARG A 31 7.92 -2.40 2.98
N ILE A 32 6.82 -2.44 3.75
CA ILE A 32 6.71 -3.24 4.98
C ILE A 32 6.87 -4.72 4.66
N GLY A 33 6.14 -5.23 3.68
CA GLY A 33 6.25 -6.62 3.25
C GLY A 33 7.65 -6.97 2.75
N TYR A 34 8.28 -6.05 2.01
CA TYR A 34 9.65 -6.21 1.55
C TYR A 34 10.65 -6.24 2.71
N ALA A 35 10.54 -5.32 3.66
CA ALA A 35 11.39 -5.26 4.86
C ALA A 35 11.22 -6.52 5.73
N GLY A 36 9.98 -6.97 5.95
CA GLY A 36 9.71 -8.21 6.69
C GLY A 36 10.32 -9.43 6.00
N LEU A 37 10.19 -9.55 4.67
CA LEU A 37 10.83 -10.63 3.93
C LEU A 37 12.36 -10.52 3.94
N TYR A 38 12.90 -9.31 3.92
CA TYR A 38 14.34 -9.09 4.03
C TYR A 38 14.89 -9.58 5.38
N ILE A 39 14.18 -9.27 6.47
CA ILE A 39 14.52 -9.75 7.82
C ILE A 39 14.42 -11.27 7.90
N LEU A 40 13.31 -11.85 7.45
CA LEU A 40 13.08 -13.31 7.49
C LEU A 40 14.08 -14.10 6.65
N THR A 41 14.57 -13.52 5.56
CA THR A 41 15.56 -14.16 4.68
C THR A 41 17.00 -13.85 5.05
N LEU A 42 17.23 -13.15 6.17
CA LEU A 42 18.57 -12.71 6.62
C LEU A 42 19.33 -11.96 5.51
N GLY A 43 18.61 -11.13 4.75
CA GLY A 43 19.18 -10.36 3.64
C GLY A 43 19.46 -11.12 2.34
N LYS A 44 19.12 -12.41 2.25
CA LYS A 44 19.36 -13.22 1.02
C LYS A 44 18.39 -12.96 -0.14
N ARG A 45 17.33 -12.17 0.08
CA ARG A 45 16.32 -11.92 -0.96
C ARG A 45 16.84 -10.94 -2.01
N PRO A 46 16.63 -11.20 -3.32
CA PRO A 46 17.06 -10.30 -4.37
C PRO A 46 16.42 -8.91 -4.22
N HIS A 47 17.25 -7.88 -4.40
CA HIS A 47 16.92 -6.49 -4.12
C HIS A 47 15.77 -5.91 -4.96
N ARG A 48 15.37 -6.61 -6.02
CA ARG A 48 14.30 -6.19 -6.93
C ARG A 48 13.35 -7.36 -7.20
N PRO A 49 12.02 -7.13 -7.14
CA PRO A 49 11.05 -8.12 -7.58
C PRO A 49 11.24 -8.36 -9.09
N VAL A 50 11.49 -9.60 -9.46
CA VAL A 50 11.79 -9.98 -10.85
C VAL A 50 10.50 -10.11 -11.68
N SER A 51 9.37 -10.42 -11.03
CA SER A 51 8.07 -10.59 -11.67
C SER A 51 6.95 -9.79 -10.98
N SER A 52 5.89 -9.47 -11.73
CA SER A 52 4.67 -8.82 -11.21
C SER A 52 3.99 -9.68 -10.13
N GLU A 53 3.97 -11.00 -10.32
CA GLU A 53 3.46 -11.94 -9.32
C GLU A 53 4.22 -11.85 -8.00
N MET A 54 5.56 -11.72 -8.07
CA MET A 54 6.39 -11.57 -6.88
C MET A 54 6.12 -10.25 -6.17
N LYS A 55 5.82 -9.16 -6.89
CA LYS A 55 5.34 -7.91 -6.26
C LYS A 55 4.03 -8.12 -5.52
N GLY A 56 3.05 -8.79 -6.13
CA GLY A 56 1.76 -9.10 -5.52
C GLY A 56 1.91 -9.90 -4.22
N ARG A 57 2.77 -10.92 -4.21
CA ARG A 57 3.06 -11.73 -3.01
C ARG A 57 3.70 -10.90 -1.89
N VAL A 58 4.59 -9.97 -2.22
CA VAL A 58 5.20 -9.06 -1.24
C VAL A 58 4.18 -8.12 -0.64
N LEU A 59 3.27 -7.61 -1.47
CA LEU A 59 2.22 -6.71 -1.04
C LEU A 59 1.26 -7.43 -0.09
N LEU A 60 0.80 -8.64 -0.47
CA LEU A 60 0.00 -9.53 0.40
C LEU A 60 0.68 -9.81 1.74
N PHE A 61 1.98 -10.15 1.71
CA PHE A 61 2.74 -10.38 2.93
C PHE A 61 2.82 -9.13 3.81
N GLY A 62 2.99 -7.94 3.20
CA GLY A 62 2.94 -6.66 3.90
C GLY A 62 1.59 -6.40 4.57
N ILE A 63 0.47 -6.72 3.90
CA ILE A 63 -0.88 -6.60 4.47
C ILE A 63 -1.01 -7.50 5.69
N VAL A 64 -0.60 -8.78 5.57
CA VAL A 64 -0.65 -9.75 6.68
C VAL A 64 0.20 -9.26 7.86
N LEU A 65 1.40 -8.72 7.60
CA LEU A 65 2.25 -8.12 8.62
C LEU A 65 1.57 -6.95 9.33
N CYS A 66 0.96 -6.03 8.59
CA CYS A 66 0.23 -4.91 9.17
C CYS A 66 -0.93 -5.38 10.05
N LEU A 67 -1.70 -6.38 9.59
CA LEU A 67 -2.80 -6.96 10.36
C LEU A 67 -2.31 -7.66 11.62
N LEU A 68 -1.20 -8.40 11.55
CA LEU A 68 -0.58 -9.04 12.71
C LEU A 68 -0.10 -8.01 13.74
N VAL A 69 0.59 -6.95 13.31
CA VAL A 69 1.03 -5.87 14.21
C VAL A 69 -0.17 -5.21 14.87
N PHE A 70 -1.23 -4.93 14.11
CA PHE A 70 -2.44 -4.33 14.66
C PHE A 70 -3.15 -5.24 15.66
N ALA A 71 -3.24 -6.54 15.37
CA ALA A 71 -3.83 -7.54 16.26
C ALA A 71 -3.03 -7.72 17.56
N LEU A 72 -1.70 -7.53 17.54
CA LEU A 72 -0.83 -7.60 18.71
C LEU A 72 -0.88 -6.33 19.59
N LEU A 73 -1.36 -5.21 19.04
CA LEU A 73 -1.48 -3.93 19.76
C LEU A 73 -2.81 -3.79 20.51
N ILE A 74 -3.78 -4.66 20.22
CA ILE A 74 -5.09 -4.77 20.91
C ILE A 74 -4.96 -5.75 22.07
#